data_AF-A0AAN8JB87-F1
#
_entry.id   AF-A0AAN8JB87-F1
#
_cell.length_a   1.000
_cell.length_b   1.000
_cell.length_c   1.000
_cell.angle_alpha   90.00
_cell.angle_beta   90.00
_cell.angle_gamma   90.00
#
_symmetry.space_group_name_H-M   'P 1'
#
loop_
_entity.id
_entity.type
_entity.pdbx_description
1 polymer ?
#
loop_
_entity_poly.entity_id
_entity_poly.type
_entity_poly.pdbx_seq_one_letter_code
_entity_poly.pdbx_strand_id
1 'polypeptide(L)'
;MRGQCILVVCCLILQAVSRCEALSGRTIANTARSYIGETRWSESSNYQGLRGQPKCNIFVADVVSQAGGSVPRRYGVRGIIGAGEWGSRWSFYLGVSPCWKNFDRPQIGDVIGYGGHVGIMTGPGKTTSAAQYRVVENNWGFRSGQSPVYWRYIC
;
A
#
# COMPACT_ATOMS: atom_id res chain seq x y z
N MET A 1 14.84 -64.50 28.65
CA MET A 1 13.90 -63.66 27.87
C MET A 1 14.53 -62.29 27.69
N ARG A 2 14.88 -61.93 26.45
CA ARG A 2 15.56 -60.68 26.10
C ARG A 2 14.50 -59.61 25.84
N GLY A 3 14.47 -58.55 26.66
CA GLY A 3 13.57 -57.40 26.49
C GLY A 3 14.21 -56.35 25.58
N GLN A 4 13.48 -55.94 24.55
CA GLN A 4 13.87 -55.01 23.50
C GLN A 4 13.85 -53.53 23.95
N CYS A 5 14.63 -52.75 23.20
CA CYS A 5 14.77 -51.30 23.17
C CYS A 5 13.45 -50.52 23.17
N ILE A 6 13.43 -49.36 23.83
CA ILE A 6 12.73 -48.18 23.32
C ILE A 6 13.63 -46.95 23.53
N LEU A 7 14.31 -46.55 22.46
CA LEU A 7 15.04 -45.30 22.36
C LEU A 7 14.01 -44.23 21.93
N VAL A 8 13.45 -43.50 22.89
CA VAL A 8 12.61 -42.32 22.60
C VAL A 8 13.54 -41.13 22.39
N VAL A 9 13.97 -40.89 21.15
CA VAL A 9 14.54 -39.61 20.76
C VAL A 9 13.40 -38.79 20.16
N CYS A 10 12.95 -37.81 20.94
CA CYS A 10 12.06 -36.74 20.49
C CYS A 10 12.65 -36.07 19.25
N CYS A 11 12.16 -36.44 18.06
CA CYS A 11 12.25 -35.59 16.88
C CYS A 11 11.40 -34.34 17.12
N LEU A 12 12.04 -33.32 17.69
CA LEU A 12 11.49 -31.98 17.76
C LEU A 12 11.20 -31.50 16.34
N ILE A 13 9.91 -31.30 16.12
CA ILE A 13 9.24 -30.77 14.94
C ILE A 13 9.91 -29.46 14.51
N LEU A 14 10.73 -29.49 13.47
CA LEU A 14 11.02 -28.31 12.65
C LEU A 14 10.09 -28.33 11.45
N GLN A 15 8.80 -28.08 11.69
CA GLN A 15 7.97 -27.53 10.63
C GLN A 15 8.38 -26.07 10.48
N ALA A 16 9.33 -25.82 9.58
CA ALA A 16 9.52 -24.50 8.99
C ALA A 16 8.26 -24.17 8.19
N VAL A 17 7.23 -23.70 8.89
CA VAL A 17 6.09 -23.06 8.24
C VAL A 17 6.62 -21.73 7.76
N SER A 18 7.08 -21.68 6.51
CA SER A 18 7.20 -20.41 5.78
C SER A 18 5.81 -19.82 5.67
N ARG A 19 5.36 -19.13 6.72
CA ARG A 19 4.23 -18.23 6.63
C ARG A 19 4.70 -17.11 5.71
N CYS A 20 4.22 -17.12 4.48
CA CYS A 20 4.08 -15.89 3.71
C CYS A 20 3.10 -15.03 4.51
N GLU A 21 3.58 -14.34 5.55
CA GLU A 21 2.74 -13.40 6.27
C GLU A 21 2.41 -12.27 5.29
N ALA A 22 1.12 -12.11 5.01
CA ALA A 22 0.63 -11.02 4.19
C ALA A 22 1.20 -9.70 4.72
N LEU A 23 1.65 -8.84 3.80
CA LEU A 23 2.21 -7.55 4.15
C LEU A 23 1.21 -6.76 5.01
N SER A 24 1.58 -6.49 6.26
CA SER A 24 0.67 -5.79 7.16
C SER A 24 0.42 -4.35 6.67
N GLY A 25 -0.83 -3.89 6.77
CA GLY A 25 -1.16 -2.49 6.50
C GLY A 25 -0.38 -1.51 7.39
N ARG A 26 0.03 -1.93 8.59
CA ARG A 26 0.91 -1.15 9.47
C ARG A 26 2.31 -0.96 8.86
N THR A 27 2.86 -1.97 8.19
CA THR A 27 4.13 -1.85 7.48
C THR A 27 4.03 -0.80 6.38
N ILE A 28 3.00 -0.88 5.52
CA ILE A 28 2.75 0.12 4.47
C ILE A 28 2.60 1.53 5.06
N ALA A 29 1.80 1.66 6.12
CA ALA A 29 1.57 2.95 6.77
C ALA A 29 2.84 3.54 7.41
N ASN A 30 3.68 2.72 8.03
CA ASN A 30 4.94 3.15 8.62
C ASN A 30 5.94 3.58 7.53
N THR A 31 6.02 2.85 6.42
CA THR A 31 6.81 3.24 5.25
C THR A 31 6.30 4.57 4.66
N ALA A 32 4.99 4.78 4.59
CA ALA A 32 4.45 6.08 4.16
C ALA A 32 4.88 7.22 5.10
N ARG A 33 4.80 6.99 6.41
CA ARG A 33 5.19 7.98 7.43
C ARG A 33 6.66 8.34 7.42
N SER A 34 7.56 7.40 7.13
CA SER A 34 8.99 7.70 7.07
C SER A 34 9.36 8.70 5.98
N TYR A 35 8.44 8.96 5.04
CA TYR A 35 8.60 9.94 3.98
C TYR A 35 7.97 11.30 4.25
N ILE A 36 7.33 11.52 5.42
CA ILE A 36 6.76 12.85 5.74
C ILE A 36 7.85 13.92 5.69
N GLY A 37 7.60 15.01 4.97
CA GLY A 37 8.54 16.11 4.78
C GLY A 37 9.38 16.00 3.51
N GLU A 38 9.47 14.82 2.91
CA GLU A 38 10.28 14.60 1.70
C GLU A 38 9.69 15.31 0.48
N THR A 39 10.57 15.89 -0.32
CA THR A 39 10.20 16.67 -1.51
C THR A 39 10.21 15.83 -2.78
N ARG A 40 10.76 14.61 -2.74
CA ARG A 40 10.93 13.74 -3.92
C ARG A 40 9.64 13.61 -4.74
N TRP A 41 8.51 13.33 -4.09
CA TRP A 41 7.22 13.15 -4.77
C TRP A 41 6.39 14.44 -4.87
N SER A 42 6.93 15.60 -4.50
CA SER A 42 6.18 16.84 -4.62
C SER A 42 5.89 17.17 -6.09
N GLU A 43 4.82 17.93 -6.33
CA GLU A 43 4.52 18.44 -7.67
C GLU A 43 5.67 19.30 -8.22
N SER A 44 6.30 20.10 -7.34
CA SER A 44 7.44 20.96 -7.66
C SER A 44 8.75 20.23 -8.00
N SER A 45 8.89 18.97 -7.58
CA SER A 45 10.07 18.14 -7.82
C SER A 45 10.14 17.64 -9.28
N ASN A 46 11.36 17.47 -9.81
CA ASN A 46 11.60 16.85 -11.12
C ASN A 46 11.79 15.32 -11.06
N TYR A 47 11.32 14.66 -9.98
CA TYR A 47 11.41 13.22 -9.85
C TYR A 47 10.74 12.52 -11.05
N GLN A 48 11.48 11.59 -11.64
CA GLN A 48 11.13 10.89 -12.90
C GLN A 48 10.88 11.82 -14.10
N GLY A 49 11.43 13.05 -14.11
CA GLY A 49 11.25 14.01 -15.20
C GLY A 49 9.89 14.71 -15.22
N LEU A 50 9.13 14.64 -14.11
CA LEU A 50 7.73 15.04 -14.04
C LEU A 50 7.51 16.36 -13.25
N ARG A 51 8.35 17.38 -13.46
CA ARG A 51 8.16 18.69 -12.81
C ARG A 51 6.80 19.31 -13.17
N GLY A 52 6.09 19.82 -12.16
CA GLY A 52 4.76 20.44 -12.34
C GLY A 52 3.62 19.43 -12.50
N GLN A 53 3.89 18.13 -12.37
CA GLN A 53 2.89 17.08 -12.43
C GLN A 53 2.70 16.45 -11.04
N PRO A 54 1.45 16.17 -10.62
CA PRO A 54 1.17 15.43 -9.40
C PRO A 54 1.82 14.04 -9.45
N LYS A 55 2.44 13.61 -8.34
CA LYS A 55 3.13 12.30 -8.23
C LYS A 55 2.55 11.45 -7.11
N CYS A 56 1.29 11.70 -6.73
CA CYS A 56 0.64 11.01 -5.63
C CYS A 56 0.51 9.50 -5.88
N ASN A 57 0.23 9.08 -7.11
CA ASN A 57 0.22 7.67 -7.49
C ASN A 57 1.61 7.03 -7.50
N ILE A 58 2.64 7.79 -7.91
CA ILE A 58 4.04 7.34 -7.85
C ILE A 58 4.48 7.15 -6.40
N PHE A 59 4.13 8.09 -5.52
CA PHE A 59 4.36 7.96 -4.08
C PHE A 59 3.75 6.67 -3.52
N VAL A 60 2.48 6.39 -3.82
CA VAL A 60 1.83 5.15 -3.38
C VAL A 60 2.54 3.92 -3.93
N ALA A 61 2.88 3.90 -5.22
CA ALA A 61 3.59 2.79 -5.84
C ALA A 61 4.94 2.51 -5.17
N ASP A 62 5.74 3.55 -4.94
CA ASP A 62 7.05 3.43 -4.31
C ASP A 62 6.92 2.98 -2.85
N VAL A 63 5.99 3.53 -2.08
CA VAL A 63 5.76 3.13 -0.68
C VAL A 63 5.33 1.67 -0.58
N VAL A 64 4.36 1.25 -1.39
CA VAL A 64 3.91 -0.15 -1.42
C VAL A 64 5.06 -1.06 -1.81
N SER A 65 5.82 -0.72 -2.87
CA SER A 65 6.96 -1.51 -3.32
C SER A 65 8.04 -1.64 -2.25
N GLN A 66 8.34 -0.56 -1.53
CA GLN A 66 9.34 -0.57 -0.47
C GLN A 66 8.89 -1.29 0.80
N ALA A 67 7.58 -1.31 1.05
CA ALA A 67 7.00 -2.14 2.09
C ALA A 67 7.04 -3.65 1.72
N GLY A 68 7.40 -4.00 0.48
CA GLY A 68 7.45 -5.38 -0.01
C GLY A 68 6.20 -5.82 -0.80
N GLY A 69 5.29 -4.89 -1.08
CA GLY A 69 4.08 -5.14 -1.84
C GLY A 69 4.24 -4.86 -3.34
N SER A 70 3.13 -4.96 -4.08
CA SER A 70 3.08 -4.62 -5.49
C SER A 70 1.83 -3.81 -5.83
N VAL A 71 1.93 -2.93 -6.83
CA VAL A 71 0.77 -2.19 -7.37
C VAL A 71 0.48 -2.65 -8.79
N PRO A 72 -0.81 -2.63 -9.23
CA PRO A 72 -1.14 -2.93 -10.61
C PRO A 72 -0.49 -1.94 -11.58
N ARG A 73 -0.18 -2.44 -12.78
CA ARG A 73 0.35 -1.64 -13.89
C ARG A 73 -0.65 -1.65 -15.04
N ARG A 74 -0.62 -0.61 -15.86
CA ARG A 74 -1.43 -0.56 -17.08
C ARG A 74 -0.89 -1.56 -18.10
N TYR A 75 -1.74 -2.46 -18.62
CA TYR A 75 -1.34 -3.40 -19.69
C TYR A 75 -0.88 -2.64 -20.94
N GLY A 76 0.20 -3.10 -21.58
CA GLY A 76 0.72 -2.53 -22.83
C GLY A 76 1.44 -1.17 -22.70
N VAL A 77 1.47 -0.56 -21.51
CA VAL A 77 2.15 0.73 -21.25
C VAL A 77 3.05 0.56 -20.03
N ARG A 78 4.27 1.15 -20.04
CA ARG A 78 5.17 1.15 -18.87
C ARG A 78 4.71 2.08 -17.73
N GLY A 79 3.42 2.10 -17.40
CA GLY A 79 2.82 3.01 -16.42
C GLY A 79 2.21 2.29 -15.22
N ILE A 80 2.46 2.80 -14.02
CA ILE A 80 1.63 2.50 -12.85
C ILE A 80 0.22 3.10 -13.05
N ILE A 81 -0.79 2.55 -12.38
CA ILE A 81 -2.13 3.12 -12.43
C ILE A 81 -2.17 4.54 -11.84
N GLY A 82 -3.08 5.37 -12.34
CA GLY A 82 -3.25 6.75 -11.91
C GLY A 82 -4.15 6.91 -10.69
N ALA A 83 -4.23 8.14 -10.17
CA ALA A 83 -5.11 8.47 -9.04
C ALA A 83 -6.60 8.28 -9.36
N GLY A 84 -7.01 8.44 -10.63
CA GLY A 84 -8.37 8.18 -11.08
C GLY A 84 -8.75 6.70 -10.93
N GLU A 85 -7.84 5.78 -11.28
CA GLU A 85 -8.05 4.36 -11.08
C GLU A 85 -8.07 3.96 -9.60
N TRP A 86 -7.25 4.58 -8.75
CA TRP A 86 -7.35 4.38 -7.29
C TRP A 86 -8.67 4.91 -6.72
N GLY A 87 -9.17 6.02 -7.26
CA GLY A 87 -10.42 6.67 -6.84
C GLY A 87 -11.69 6.05 -7.42
N SER A 88 -11.61 4.92 -8.13
CA SER A 88 -12.76 4.21 -8.70
C SER A 88 -12.94 2.86 -8.03
N ARG A 89 -14.12 2.60 -7.45
CA ARG A 89 -14.48 1.27 -6.92
C ARG A 89 -14.50 0.18 -8.00
N TRP A 90 -14.69 0.59 -9.26
CA TRP A 90 -14.78 -0.29 -10.43
C TRP A 90 -13.49 -0.30 -11.25
N SER A 91 -12.36 0.06 -10.65
CA SER A 91 -11.06 0.04 -11.32
C SER A 91 -10.74 -1.34 -11.87
N PHE A 92 -10.63 -1.45 -13.21
CA PHE A 92 -10.30 -2.71 -13.86
C PHE A 92 -8.97 -3.29 -13.35
N TYR A 93 -7.91 -2.47 -13.28
CA TYR A 93 -6.58 -2.92 -12.87
C TYR A 93 -6.52 -3.40 -11.42
N LEU A 94 -7.27 -2.77 -10.52
CA LEU A 94 -7.35 -3.21 -9.13
C LEU A 94 -8.31 -4.40 -8.98
N GLY A 95 -9.40 -4.43 -9.73
CA GLY A 95 -10.40 -5.50 -9.69
C GLY A 95 -9.89 -6.84 -10.21
N VAL A 96 -8.96 -6.84 -11.16
CA VAL A 96 -8.30 -8.08 -11.63
C VAL A 96 -7.03 -8.44 -10.84
N SER A 97 -6.60 -7.58 -9.90
CA SER A 97 -5.43 -7.86 -9.08
C SER A 97 -5.79 -8.81 -7.93
N PRO A 98 -5.10 -9.95 -7.76
CA PRO A 98 -5.38 -10.85 -6.65
C PRO A 98 -4.98 -10.26 -5.29
N CYS A 99 -4.09 -9.26 -5.27
CA CYS A 99 -3.54 -8.68 -4.05
C CYS A 99 -4.27 -7.43 -3.56
N TRP A 100 -5.21 -6.89 -4.33
CA TRP A 100 -5.93 -5.67 -3.95
C TRP A 100 -7.43 -5.93 -3.85
N LYS A 101 -8.03 -5.53 -2.73
CA LYS A 101 -9.48 -5.61 -2.53
C LYS A 101 -10.05 -4.27 -2.10
N ASN A 102 -11.22 -3.96 -2.63
CA ASN A 102 -11.97 -2.79 -2.21
C ASN A 102 -12.75 -3.08 -0.92
N PHE A 103 -12.78 -2.10 -0.01
CA PHE A 103 -13.54 -2.19 1.25
C PHE A 103 -14.37 -0.93 1.47
N ASP A 104 -15.47 -1.07 2.22
CA ASP A 104 -16.36 0.06 2.58
C ASP A 104 -15.86 0.85 3.80
N ARG A 105 -14.98 0.25 4.60
CA ARG A 105 -14.42 0.86 5.82
C ARG A 105 -12.90 0.93 5.76
N PRO A 106 -12.31 2.11 5.99
CA PRO A 106 -10.88 2.31 5.88
C PRO A 106 -10.15 1.71 7.08
N GLN A 107 -8.97 1.16 6.83
CA GLN A 107 -8.02 0.68 7.84
C GLN A 107 -6.62 1.20 7.56
N ILE A 108 -5.78 1.23 8.59
CA ILE A 108 -4.38 1.62 8.48
C ILE A 108 -3.69 0.76 7.41
N GLY A 109 -3.03 1.42 6.46
CA GLY A 109 -2.36 0.81 5.31
C GLY A 109 -3.18 0.79 4.03
N ASP A 110 -4.49 1.06 4.10
CA ASP A 110 -5.32 1.16 2.90
C ASP A 110 -4.86 2.33 2.03
N VAL A 111 -4.88 2.12 0.72
CA VAL A 111 -4.74 3.19 -0.26
C VAL A 111 -6.10 3.86 -0.43
N ILE A 112 -6.12 5.18 -0.28
CA ILE A 112 -7.32 6.03 -0.35
C ILE A 112 -7.25 6.83 -1.65
N GLY A 113 -8.24 6.69 -2.53
CA GLY A 113 -8.36 7.47 -3.76
C GLY A 113 -9.62 8.35 -3.78
N TYR A 114 -9.49 9.63 -4.14
CA TYR A 114 -10.63 10.55 -4.29
C TYR A 114 -10.26 11.78 -5.13
N GLY A 115 -11.15 12.21 -6.03
CA GLY A 115 -11.04 13.52 -6.70
C GLY A 115 -9.71 13.78 -7.41
N GLY A 116 -9.10 12.75 -8.02
CA GLY A 116 -7.82 12.87 -8.72
C GLY A 116 -6.57 12.86 -7.82
N HIS A 117 -6.72 12.59 -6.52
CA HIS A 117 -5.62 12.43 -5.58
C HIS A 117 -5.64 11.05 -4.91
N VAL A 118 -4.48 10.59 -4.44
CA VAL A 118 -4.32 9.31 -3.78
C VAL A 118 -3.29 9.39 -2.64
N GLY A 119 -3.55 8.63 -1.57
CA GLY A 119 -2.66 8.54 -0.41
C GLY A 119 -2.83 7.22 0.34
N ILE A 120 -2.14 7.09 1.48
CA ILE A 120 -2.18 5.90 2.33
C ILE A 120 -2.76 6.31 3.68
N MET A 121 -3.76 5.55 4.18
CA MET A 121 -4.28 5.74 5.53
C MET A 121 -3.19 5.37 6.54
N THR A 122 -2.66 6.35 7.25
CA THR A 122 -1.60 6.11 8.24
C THR A 122 -2.14 6.08 9.66
N GLY A 123 -3.26 6.73 9.94
CA GLY A 123 -3.89 6.75 11.26
C GLY A 123 -5.39 7.03 11.22
N PRO A 124 -6.05 7.07 12.38
CA PRO A 124 -7.48 7.40 12.47
C PRO A 124 -7.77 8.75 11.82
N GLY A 125 -8.49 8.75 10.70
CA GLY A 125 -8.80 9.96 9.93
C GLY A 125 -7.58 10.67 9.33
N LYS A 126 -6.44 9.99 9.20
CA LYS A 126 -5.20 10.55 8.68
C LYS A 126 -4.69 9.82 7.45
N THR A 127 -4.26 10.59 6.47
CA THR A 127 -3.70 10.13 5.22
C THR A 127 -2.34 10.78 4.99
N THR A 128 -1.34 9.96 4.65
CA THR A 128 -0.06 10.44 4.14
C THR A 128 -0.06 10.39 2.61
N SER A 129 0.28 11.51 1.97
CA SER A 129 0.29 11.63 0.52
C SER A 129 1.27 12.69 0.04
N ALA A 130 1.65 12.61 -1.23
CA ALA A 130 2.44 13.65 -1.87
C ALA A 130 1.59 14.88 -2.21
N ALA A 131 1.98 16.06 -1.70
CA ALA A 131 1.33 17.33 -1.99
C ALA A 131 2.22 18.23 -2.87
N GLN A 132 1.80 19.47 -3.11
CA GLN A 132 2.49 20.42 -3.99
C GLN A 132 3.99 20.57 -3.68
N TYR A 133 4.36 20.64 -2.40
CA TYR A 133 5.73 20.95 -1.96
C TYR A 133 6.47 19.81 -1.28
N ARG A 134 5.74 18.86 -0.68
CA ARG A 134 6.31 17.74 0.09
C ARG A 134 5.26 16.69 0.38
N VAL A 135 5.69 15.53 0.86
CA VAL A 135 4.81 14.54 1.49
C VAL A 135 4.29 15.11 2.81
N VAL A 136 2.99 14.99 3.02
CA VAL A 136 2.28 15.48 4.22
C VAL A 136 1.38 14.41 4.80
N GLU A 137 1.19 14.43 6.11
CA GLU A 137 0.12 13.70 6.81
C GLU A 137 -0.95 14.70 7.24
N ASN A 138 -2.19 14.51 6.80
CA ASN A 138 -3.33 15.34 7.19
C ASN A 138 -4.64 14.55 7.08
N ASN A 139 -5.78 15.23 7.24
CA ASN A 139 -7.11 14.62 7.17
C ASN A 139 -7.72 14.50 5.77
N TRP A 140 -6.94 14.66 4.68
CA TRP A 140 -7.45 14.45 3.33
C TRP A 140 -8.02 13.03 3.17
N GLY A 141 -9.15 12.90 2.47
CA GLY A 141 -9.93 11.66 2.37
C GLY A 141 -10.97 11.52 3.48
N PHE A 142 -10.89 12.32 4.54
CA PHE A 142 -11.80 12.27 5.69
C PHE A 142 -12.50 13.61 5.96
N ARG A 143 -12.36 14.59 5.05
CA ARG A 143 -13.02 15.90 5.19
C ARG A 143 -14.49 15.79 4.77
N SER A 144 -15.32 16.69 5.30
CA SER A 144 -16.72 16.81 4.91
C SER A 144 -16.84 16.95 3.38
N GLY A 145 -17.80 16.24 2.79
CA GLY A 145 -18.03 16.23 1.34
C GLY A 145 -17.07 15.35 0.53
N GLN A 146 -16.17 14.59 1.17
CA GLN A 146 -15.33 13.60 0.50
C GLN A 146 -15.92 12.19 0.64
N SER A 147 -15.95 11.46 -0.47
CA SER A 147 -16.38 10.05 -0.52
C SER A 147 -15.29 9.21 -1.19
N PRO A 148 -14.17 8.96 -0.50
CA PRO A 148 -13.06 8.21 -1.06
C PRO A 148 -13.36 6.72 -1.27
N VAL A 149 -12.51 6.10 -2.09
CA VAL A 149 -12.46 4.65 -2.31
C VAL A 149 -11.26 4.08 -1.56
N TYR A 150 -11.48 2.96 -0.86
CA TYR A 150 -10.44 2.30 -0.05
C TYR A 150 -10.01 0.99 -0.68
N TRP A 151 -8.72 0.85 -0.94
CA TRP A 151 -8.10 -0.36 -1.47
C TRP A 151 -7.11 -0.93 -0.46
N ARG A 152 -7.29 -2.18 -0.08
CA ARG A 152 -6.42 -2.89 0.86
C ARG A 152 -5.56 -3.89 0.13
N TYR A 153 -4.26 -3.87 0.44
CA TYR A 153 -3.34 -4.92 0.06
C TYR A 153 -3.57 -6.15 0.96
N ILE A 154 -3.76 -7.33 0.36
CA ILE A 154 -4.12 -8.58 1.05
C ILE A 154 -3.17 -9.74 0.74
N CYS A 155 -2.16 -9.47 -0.08
CA CYS A 155 -0.91 -10.22 -0.06
C CYS A 155 0.02 -9.53 0.96
#